data_AF-A0A3A0B101-F1
#
_entry.id   AF-A0A3A0B101-F1
#
_cell.length_a   1.000
_cell.length_b   1.000
_cell.length_c   1.000
_cell.angle_alpha   90.00
_cell.angle_beta   90.00
_cell.angle_gamma   90.00
#
_symmetry.space_group_name_H-M   'P 1'
#
loop_
_entity.id
_entity.type
_entity.pdbx_description
1 polymer ?
#
loop_
_entity_poly.entity_id
_entity_poly.type
_entity_poly.pdbx_seq_one_letter_code
_entity_poly.pdbx_strand_id
1 'polypeptide(L)'
;MPDLGLLETALARPRIASLYERADVVRQAMLLAAGISQADAFVAGNKRTAYAALEVFLDFNRLELTGDVLELADQLIEITTRASSIDDATDASAA
;
A
#
# COMPACT_ATOMS: atom_id res chain seq x y z
N MET A 1 4.38 -11.98 16.34
CA MET A 1 3.28 -11.41 17.16
C MET A 1 2.83 -10.15 16.42
N PRO A 2 1.52 -9.92 16.20
CA PRO A 2 1.07 -8.74 15.47
C PRO A 2 1.52 -7.45 16.16
N ASP A 3 1.98 -6.48 15.38
CA ASP A 3 2.42 -5.18 15.90
C ASP A 3 1.66 -4.05 15.21
N LEU A 4 0.85 -3.34 16.00
CA LEU A 4 0.07 -2.21 15.52
C LEU A 4 0.94 -1.00 15.13
N GLY A 5 2.16 -0.88 15.68
CA GLY A 5 3.11 0.16 15.28
C GLY A 5 3.54 0.03 13.82
N LEU A 6 3.54 -1.19 13.27
CA LEU A 6 3.77 -1.41 11.84
C LEU A 6 2.64 -0.87 10.97
N LEU A 7 1.40 -0.88 11.48
CA LEU A 7 0.27 -0.24 10.79
C LEU A 7 0.45 1.28 10.73
N GLU A 8 0.88 1.90 11.83
CA GLU A 8 1.12 3.35 11.86
C GLU A 8 2.20 3.76 10.85
N THR A 9 3.24 2.94 10.71
CA THR A 9 4.30 3.14 9.70
C THR A 9 3.74 3.02 8.29
N ALA A 10 2.92 2.00 8.01
CA ALA A 10 2.25 1.85 6.71
C ALA A 10 1.36 3.07 6.38
N LEU A 11 0.64 3.61 7.36
CA LEU A 11 -0.22 4.79 7.20
C LEU A 11 0.59 6.08 7.01
N ALA A 12 1.84 6.14 7.46
CA ALA A 12 2.70 7.32 7.29
C ALA A 12 3.26 7.46 5.87
N ARG A 13 3.56 6.33 5.20
CA ARG A 13 4.12 6.29 3.83
C ARG A 13 3.39 7.17 2.81
N PRO A 14 2.06 7.08 2.62
CA PRO A 14 1.35 7.93 1.64
C PRO A 14 1.47 9.42 1.97
N ARG A 15 1.45 9.80 3.26
CA ARG A 15 1.60 11.20 3.70
C ARG A 15 2.98 11.75 3.39
N ILE A 16 4.02 10.96 3.63
CA ILE A 16 5.41 11.31 3.32
C ILE A 16 5.57 11.49 1.82
N ALA A 17 5.11 10.54 1.01
CA ALA A 17 5.20 10.63 -0.45
C ALA A 17 4.42 11.83 -1.02
N SER A 18 3.25 12.15 -0.45
CA SER A 18 2.51 13.36 -0.82
C SER A 18 3.32 14.64 -0.58
N LEU A 19 3.94 14.75 0.61
CA LEU A 19 4.65 15.96 1.02
C LEU A 19 6.00 16.13 0.33
N TYR A 20 6.79 15.06 0.26
CA TYR A 20 8.19 15.12 -0.18
C TYR A 20 8.38 14.75 -1.65
N GLU A 21 7.61 13.79 -2.17
CA GLU A 21 7.70 13.35 -3.58
C GLU A 21 6.66 14.00 -4.49
N ARG A 22 5.68 14.73 -3.92
CA ARG A 22 4.49 15.21 -4.65
C ARG A 22 3.77 14.08 -5.37
N ALA A 23 3.73 12.90 -4.74
CA ALA A 23 3.06 11.73 -5.29
C ALA A 23 1.58 12.02 -5.57
N ASP A 24 1.10 11.59 -6.73
CA ASP A 24 -0.33 11.66 -7.05
C ASP A 24 -1.16 10.74 -6.15
N VAL A 25 -2.49 10.89 -6.22
CA VAL A 25 -3.42 10.12 -5.39
C VAL A 25 -3.26 8.61 -5.59
N VAL A 26 -3.04 8.18 -6.83
CA VAL A 26 -2.90 6.76 -7.18
C VAL A 26 -1.64 6.18 -6.54
N ARG A 27 -0.50 6.87 -6.66
CA ARG A 27 0.76 6.47 -6.04
C ARG A 27 0.65 6.45 -4.52
N GLN A 28 -0.03 7.43 -3.91
CA GLN A 28 -0.30 7.40 -2.47
C GLN A 28 -1.14 6.18 -2.06
N ALA A 29 -2.21 5.87 -2.81
CA ALA A 29 -3.05 4.70 -2.55
C ALA A 29 -2.26 3.39 -2.65
N MET A 30 -1.39 3.27 -3.66
CA MET A 30 -0.53 2.10 -3.86
C MET A 30 0.50 1.94 -2.73
N LEU A 31 1.11 3.03 -2.26
CA LEU A 31 2.04 3.01 -1.13
C LEU A 31 1.34 2.59 0.17
N LEU A 32 0.11 3.06 0.40
CA LEU A 32 -0.74 2.65 1.52
C LEU A 32 -1.03 1.14 1.46
N ALA A 33 -1.46 0.64 0.31
CA ALA A 33 -1.77 -0.78 0.12
C ALA A 33 -0.55 -1.67 0.32
N ALA A 34 0.59 -1.31 -0.28
CA ALA A 34 1.85 -2.03 -0.12
C ALA A 34 2.26 -2.10 1.35
N GLY A 35 2.23 -0.95 2.05
CA GLY A 35 2.57 -0.87 3.46
C GLY A 35 1.69 -1.76 4.33
N ILE A 36 0.35 -1.72 4.16
CA ILE A 36 -0.57 -2.54 4.96
C ILE A 36 -0.41 -4.03 4.61
N SER A 37 -0.23 -4.35 3.33
CA SER A 37 -0.10 -5.74 2.87
C SER A 37 1.14 -6.44 3.45
N GLN A 38 2.20 -5.68 3.66
CA GLN A 38 3.49 -6.15 4.16
C GLN A 38 3.65 -5.97 5.67
N ALA A 39 2.82 -5.14 6.31
CA ALA A 39 2.84 -4.99 7.75
C ALA A 39 2.37 -6.29 8.42
N ASP A 40 3.14 -6.80 9.37
CA ASP A 40 2.69 -7.82 10.33
C ASP A 40 1.75 -7.22 11.39
N ALA A 41 0.82 -6.36 10.95
CA ALA A 41 -0.10 -5.62 11.81
C ALA A 41 -1.27 -6.49 12.29
N PHE A 42 -1.71 -7.44 11.47
CA PHE A 42 -2.81 -8.35 11.78
C PHE A 42 -2.36 -9.82 11.78
N VAL A 43 -3.03 -10.65 12.58
CA VAL A 43 -2.80 -12.11 12.63
C VAL A 43 -3.00 -12.76 11.26
N ALA A 44 -4.01 -12.30 10.51
CA ALA A 44 -4.27 -12.70 9.14
C ALA A 44 -5.06 -11.62 8.40
N GLY A 45 -4.96 -11.59 7.07
CA GLY A 45 -5.78 -10.72 6.23
C GLY A 45 -5.18 -9.38 5.85
N ASN A 46 -3.90 -9.12 6.14
CA ASN A 46 -3.19 -7.89 5.74
C ASN A 46 -3.46 -7.50 4.27
N LYS A 47 -3.42 -8.47 3.34
CA LYS A 47 -3.73 -8.26 1.91
C LYS A 47 -5.16 -7.78 1.64
N ARG A 48 -6.15 -8.36 2.33
CA ARG A 48 -7.57 -7.96 2.18
C ARG A 48 -7.80 -6.58 2.76
N THR A 49 -7.19 -6.29 3.90
CA THR A 49 -7.24 -4.95 4.52
C THR A 49 -6.55 -3.91 3.64
N ALA A 50 -5.42 -4.25 3.02
CA ALA A 50 -4.72 -3.38 2.09
C ALA A 50 -5.56 -3.01 0.87
N TYR A 51 -6.23 -4.00 0.26
CA TYR A 51 -7.14 -3.76 -0.87
C TYR A 51 -8.31 -2.85 -0.46
N ALA A 52 -8.98 -3.16 0.65
CA ALA A 52 -10.08 -2.34 1.16
C ALA A 52 -9.63 -0.90 1.50
N ALA A 53 -8.44 -0.74 2.09
CA ALA A 53 -7.90 0.57 2.40
C ALA A 53 -7.58 1.38 1.14
N LEU A 54 -7.08 0.74 0.09
CA LEU A 54 -6.83 1.36 -1.21
C LEU A 54 -8.13 1.82 -1.87
N GLU A 55 -9.14 0.95 -1.92
CA GLU A 55 -10.45 1.26 -2.48
C GLU A 55 -11.08 2.47 -1.77
N VAL A 56 -11.11 2.44 -0.43
CA VAL A 56 -11.62 3.55 0.39
C VAL A 56 -10.81 4.83 0.16
N PHE A 57 -9.48 4.74 0.06
CA PHE A 57 -8.64 5.91 -0.20
C PHE A 57 -8.95 6.54 -1.56
N LEU A 58 -9.12 5.73 -2.60
CA LEU A 58 -9.47 6.22 -3.94
C LEU A 58 -10.86 6.86 -3.95
N ASP A 59 -11.85 6.23 -3.31
CA ASP A 59 -13.22 6.75 -3.23
C ASP A 59 -13.28 8.14 -2.54
N PHE A 60 -12.55 8.30 -1.43
CA PHE A 60 -12.41 9.61 -0.77
C PHE A 60 -11.77 10.68 -1.67
N ASN A 61 -10.97 10.28 -2.64
CA ASN A 61 -10.35 11.16 -3.64
C ASN A 61 -11.15 11.22 -4.96
N ARG A 62 -12.39 10.71 -4.99
CA ARG A 62 -13.27 10.68 -6.18
C ARG A 62 -12.69 9.88 -7.35
N LEU A 63 -11.86 8.89 -7.05
CA LEU A 63 -11.36 7.92 -8.02
C LEU A 63 -12.01 6.57 -7.74
N GLU A 64 -12.46 5.90 -8.79
CA GLU A 64 -13.11 4.59 -8.70
C GLU A 64 -12.28 3.55 -9.44
N LEU A 65 -12.08 2.40 -8.83
CA LEU A 65 -11.54 1.24 -9.53
C LEU A 65 -12.64 0.65 -10.41
N THR A 66 -12.37 0.53 -11.70
CA THR A 66 -13.31 -0.06 -12.64
C THR A 66 -12.78 -1.41 -13.09
N GLY A 67 -13.57 -2.47 -12.90
CA GLY A 67 -13.18 -3.84 -13.25
C GLY A 67 -13.76 -4.89 -12.30
N ASP A 68 -13.39 -6.15 -12.53
CA ASP A 68 -13.72 -7.23 -11.61
C ASP A 68 -12.88 -7.09 -10.33
N VAL A 69 -13.54 -7.22 -9.18
CA VAL A 69 -12.92 -7.02 -7.86
C VAL A 69 -11.82 -8.03 -7.59
N LEU A 70 -11.99 -9.29 -8.00
CA LEU A 70 -10.96 -10.32 -7.80
C LEU A 70 -9.76 -10.06 -8.71
N GLU A 71 -10.00 -9.70 -9.98
CA GLU A 71 -8.93 -9.37 -10.92
C GLU A 71 -8.09 -8.17 -10.43
N LEU A 72 -8.75 -7.11 -9.96
CA LEU A 72 -8.08 -5.95 -9.39
C LEU A 72 -7.31 -6.27 -8.12
N ALA A 73 -7.86 -7.12 -7.25
CA ALA A 73 -7.18 -7.56 -6.04
C ALA A 73 -5.92 -8.38 -6.36
N ASP A 74 -5.98 -9.27 -7.34
CA ASP A 74 -4.84 -10.07 -7.79
C ASP A 74 -3.74 -9.18 -8.40
N GLN A 75 -4.12 -8.22 -9.25
CA GLN A 75 -3.18 -7.23 -9.81
C GLN A 75 -2.51 -6.41 -8.71
N LEU A 76 -3.26 -5.96 -7.70
CA LEU A 76 -2.72 -5.23 -6.57
C LEU A 76 -1.70 -6.08 -5.78
N ILE A 77 -2.01 -7.35 -5.53
CA ILE A 77 -1.11 -8.27 -4.84
C ILE A 77 0.17 -8.47 -5.65
N GLU A 78 0.07 -8.63 -6.98
CA GLU A 78 1.23 -8.78 -7.85
C GLU A 78 2.13 -7.54 -7.82
N ILE A 79 1.53 -6.36 -8.00
CA ILE A 79 2.26 -5.08 -8.03
C ILE A 79 2.93 -4.82 -6.67
N THR A 80 2.22 -5.04 -5.57
CA THR A 80 2.77 -4.79 -4.22
C THR A 80 3.87 -5.79 -3.84
N THR A 81 3.79 -7.03 -4.31
CA THR A 81 4.86 -8.03 -4.16
C THR A 81 6.10 -7.65 -4.95
N ARG A 82 5.92 -7.08 -6.15
CA ARG A 82 7.02 -6.62 -7.00
C ARG A 82 7.63 -5.31 -6.48
N ALA A 83 6.82 -4.39 -5.96
CA ALA A 83 7.28 -3.12 -5.41
C ALA A 83 8.18 -3.31 -4.18
N SER A 84 7.89 -4.30 -3.30
CA SER A 84 8.82 -4.66 -2.21
C SER A 84 10.21 -5.02 -2.73
N SER A 85 10.28 -5.78 -3.83
CA SER A 85 11.58 -6.13 -4.43
C SER A 85 12.35 -4.92 -4.98
N ILE A 86 11.67 -3.80 -5.27
CA ILE A 86 12.28 -2.57 -5.80
C ILE A 86 12.68 -1.65 -4.65
N ASP A 87 11.82 -1.48 -3.63
CA ASP A 87 12.14 -0.70 -2.44
C ASP A 87 13.29 -1.36 -1.64
N ASP A 88 13.29 -2.70 -1.51
CA ASP A 88 14.40 -3.45 -0.89
C ASP A 88 15.73 -3.25 -1.65
N ALA A 89 15.66 -3.04 -2.97
CA ALA A 89 16.84 -2.73 -3.79
C ALA A 89 17.25 -1.26 -3.71
N THR A 90 16.32 -0.36 -3.37
CA THR A 90 16.58 1.09 -3.26
C THR A 90 17.17 1.43 -1.89
N ASP A 91 16.73 0.75 -0.82
CA ASP A 91 17.29 0.89 0.54
C ASP A 91 18.71 0.27 0.66
N ALA A 92 19.07 -0.67 -0.23
CA ALA A 92 20.43 -1.23 -0.30
C ALA A 92 21.48 -0.27 -0.91
N SER A 93 21.06 0.83 -1.54
CA SER A 93 21.97 1.81 -2.16
C SER A 93 22.36 2.97 -1.22
N ALA A 94 21.93 2.96 0.04
CA ALA A 94 22.19 4.02 1.01
C ALA A 94 23.10 3.59 2.20
N ALA A 95 23.87 2.50 2.05
CA ALA A 95 24.84 2.02 3.04
C ALA A 95 26.28 2.07 2.52
#